data_AF-A0A420BKV8-F1
#
_entry.id   AF-A0A420BKV8-F1
#
_cell.length_a   1.000
_cell.length_b   1.000
_cell.length_c   1.000
_cell.angle_alpha   90.00
_cell.angle_beta   90.00
_cell.angle_gamma   90.00
#
_symmetry.space_group_name_H-M   'P 1'
#
loop_
_entity.id
_entity.type
_entity.pdbx_description
1 polymer ?
#
loop_
_entity_poly.entity_id
_entity_poly.type
_entity_poly.pdbx_seq_one_letter_code
_entity_poly.pdbx_strand_id
1 'polypeptide(L)'
;MDFTLKHFLRSATLLIFGLLLFSCSVKKNDENLIWYENQVIEQAVPEQDSVYRIQIGMMASSFWLDNKGNERKDQLSLLQESLKQRNPLTIGVEKGTNKIIRVTK
;
A
#
# COMPACT_ATOMS: atom_id res chain seq x y z
N MET A 1 32.55 18.62 42.64
CA MET A 1 31.48 19.21 41.80
C MET A 1 30.75 18.07 41.09
N ASP A 2 30.12 17.18 41.86
CA ASP A 2 29.81 15.81 41.36
C ASP A 2 28.31 15.47 41.32
N PHE A 3 27.46 16.39 41.78
CA PHE A 3 26.03 16.12 41.94
C PHE A 3 25.21 16.40 40.67
N THR A 4 25.61 17.40 39.88
CA THR A 4 24.92 17.84 38.66
C THR A 4 25.15 16.92 37.46
N LEU A 5 26.32 16.28 37.36
CA LEU A 5 26.67 15.39 36.25
C LEU A 5 25.84 14.09 36.28
N LYS A 6 25.57 13.55 37.48
CA LYS A 6 24.83 12.29 37.68
C LYS A 6 23.34 12.44 37.33
N HIS A 7 22.76 13.62 37.57
CA HIS A 7 21.39 13.94 37.19
C HIS A 7 21.25 14.12 35.66
N PHE A 8 22.24 14.76 35.03
CA PHE A 8 22.28 14.94 33.59
C PHE A 8 22.40 13.60 32.84
N LEU A 9 23.27 12.69 33.31
CA LEU A 9 23.37 11.33 32.75
C LEU A 9 22.07 10.52 32.91
N ARG A 10 21.41 10.60 34.07
CA ARG A 10 20.13 9.91 34.31
C ARG A 10 19.01 10.42 33.40
N SER A 11 18.93 11.73 33.19
CA SER A 11 17.94 12.35 32.32
C SER A 11 18.19 12.00 30.85
N ALA A 12 19.46 11.99 30.41
CA ALA A 12 19.83 11.56 29.06
C ALA A 12 19.50 10.08 28.80
N THR A 13 19.63 9.21 29.81
CA THR A 13 19.32 7.77 29.67
C THR A 13 17.82 7.53 29.49
N LEU A 14 16.97 8.29 30.21
CA LEU A 14 15.52 8.22 30.06
C LEU A 14 15.04 8.71 28.68
N LEU A 15 15.70 9.74 28.14
CA LEU A 15 15.39 10.31 26.82
C LEU A 15 15.71 9.33 25.68
N ILE A 16 16.83 8.59 25.78
CA ILE A 16 17.21 7.54 24.82
C ILE A 16 16.22 6.37 24.86
N PHE A 17 15.73 5.99 26.05
CA PHE A 17 14.73 4.93 26.19
C PHE A 17 13.38 5.31 25.56
N GLY A 18 12.98 6.60 25.62
CA GLY A 18 11.76 7.10 24.99
C GLY A 18 11.79 7.06 23.46
N LEU A 19 12.95 7.31 22.84
CA LEU A 19 13.13 7.28 21.38
C LEU A 19 12.99 5.87 20.78
N LEU A 20 13.33 4.82 21.52
CA LEU A 20 13.24 3.44 21.06
C LEU A 20 11.80 2.92 20.93
N LEU A 21 10.84 3.53 21.62
CA LEU A 21 9.43 3.12 21.59
C LEU A 21 8.68 3.60 20.33
N PHE A 22 9.22 4.55 19.57
CA PHE A 22 8.61 5.05 18.33
C PHE A 22 9.02 4.29 17.06
N SER A 23 9.98 3.36 17.15
CA SER A 23 10.50 2.65 15.96
C SER A 23 9.68 1.43 15.53
N CYS A 24 8.61 1.08 16.23
CA CYS A 24 7.63 0.10 15.75
C CYS A 24 6.63 0.74 14.76
N SER A 25 7.11 1.39 13.71
CA SER A 25 6.30 1.51 12.50
C SER A 25 6.28 0.13 11.87
N VAL A 26 5.17 -0.58 12.02
CA VAL A 26 4.89 -1.83 11.28
C VAL A 26 4.98 -1.50 9.80
N LYS A 27 6.16 -1.73 9.20
CA LYS A 27 6.34 -1.70 7.76
C LYS A 27 5.41 -2.78 7.22
N LYS A 28 4.34 -2.36 6.54
CA LYS A 28 3.49 -3.29 5.80
C LYS A 28 4.40 -4.11 4.89
N ASN A 29 4.21 -5.43 4.89
CA ASN A 29 5.04 -6.39 4.20
C ASN A 29 4.95 -6.19 2.67
N ASP A 30 5.68 -5.21 2.18
CA ASP A 30 5.77 -4.82 0.76
C ASP A 30 6.80 -5.67 0.01
N GLU A 31 7.51 -6.58 0.69
CA GLU A 31 8.55 -7.40 0.06
C GLU A 31 8.00 -8.30 -1.04
N ASN A 32 6.70 -8.63 -1.02
CA ASN A 32 6.05 -9.43 -2.05
C ASN A 32 5.23 -8.62 -3.07
N LEU A 33 5.34 -7.29 -3.08
CA LEU A 33 4.62 -6.43 -4.01
C LEU A 33 5.54 -5.74 -5.02
N ILE A 34 5.03 -5.54 -6.23
CA ILE A 34 5.54 -4.65 -7.27
C ILE A 34 4.57 -3.46 -7.30
N TRP A 35 5.13 -2.26 -7.17
CA TRP A 35 4.35 -1.03 -7.15
C TRP A 35 4.39 -0.35 -8.52
N TYR A 36 3.22 -0.03 -9.05
CA TYR A 36 3.05 0.78 -10.25
C TYR A 36 2.47 2.13 -9.84
N GLU A 37 3.30 3.16 -9.92
CA GLU A 37 2.98 4.52 -9.49
C GLU A 37 2.33 5.33 -10.60
N ASN A 38 1.46 6.28 -10.22
CA ASN A 38 0.86 7.27 -11.13
C ASN A 38 0.16 6.64 -12.36
N GLN A 39 -0.58 5.56 -12.13
CA GLN A 39 -1.27 4.83 -13.18
C GLN A 39 -2.73 5.22 -13.30
N VAL A 40 -3.23 5.27 -14.52
CA VAL A 40 -4.66 5.44 -14.79
C VAL A 40 -5.25 4.12 -15.26
N ILE A 41 -6.45 3.80 -14.80
CA ILE A 41 -7.16 2.60 -15.23
C ILE A 41 -7.78 2.84 -16.60
N GLU A 42 -7.44 1.98 -17.56
CA GLU A 42 -7.98 2.04 -18.92
C GLU A 42 -9.23 1.16 -19.06
N GLN A 43 -9.26 0.03 -18.34
CA GLN A 43 -10.39 -0.90 -18.36
C GLN A 43 -10.57 -1.61 -17.03
N ALA A 44 -11.83 -1.88 -16.66
CA ALA A 44 -12.21 -2.75 -15.55
C ALA A 44 -13.40 -3.61 -15.99
N VAL A 45 -13.13 -4.87 -16.37
CA VAL A 45 -14.12 -5.80 -16.91
C VAL A 45 -14.45 -6.86 -15.86
N PRO A 46 -15.72 -7.03 -15.47
CA PRO A 46 -16.12 -8.12 -14.59
C PRO A 46 -15.99 -9.46 -15.32
N GLU A 47 -15.50 -10.46 -14.60
CA GLU A 47 -15.35 -11.84 -15.04
C GLU A 47 -16.14 -12.75 -14.08
N GLN A 48 -16.01 -14.07 -14.22
CA GLN A 48 -16.66 -15.02 -13.33
C GLN A 48 -16.11 -14.91 -11.89
N ASP A 49 -16.88 -15.43 -10.93
CA ASP A 49 -16.48 -15.55 -9.52
C ASP A 49 -16.05 -14.23 -8.84
N SER A 50 -16.65 -13.10 -9.21
CA SER A 50 -16.33 -11.77 -8.65
C SER A 50 -14.89 -11.33 -8.88
N VAL A 51 -14.24 -11.86 -9.92
CA VAL A 51 -12.93 -11.41 -10.38
C VAL A 51 -13.11 -10.30 -11.41
N TYR A 52 -12.24 -9.30 -11.38
CA TYR A 52 -12.21 -8.23 -12.38
C TYR A 52 -10.89 -8.24 -13.12
N ARG A 53 -10.95 -8.19 -14.44
CA ARG A 53 -9.79 -7.91 -15.29
C ARG A 53 -9.57 -6.41 -15.38
N ILE A 54 -8.38 -5.96 -15.00
CA ILE A 54 -8.00 -4.56 -14.92
C ILE A 54 -6.87 -4.29 -15.92
N GLN A 55 -7.04 -3.28 -16.76
CA GLN A 55 -5.97 -2.76 -17.61
C GLN A 55 -5.41 -1.48 -17.00
N ILE A 56 -4.10 -1.50 -16.75
CA ILE A 56 -3.36 -0.42 -16.09
C ILE A 56 -2.56 0.32 -17.14
N GLY A 57 -2.86 1.60 -17.36
CA GLY A 57 -2.21 2.44 -18.36
C GLY A 57 -2.10 1.76 -19.73
N MET A 58 -1.00 2.04 -20.43
CA MET A 58 -0.69 1.42 -21.73
C MET A 58 0.06 0.09 -21.60
N MET A 59 -0.06 -0.61 -20.47
CA MET A 59 0.63 -1.88 -20.27
C MET A 59 0.00 -2.97 -21.14
N ALA A 60 0.85 -3.82 -21.72
CA ALA A 60 0.41 -4.98 -22.49
C ALA A 60 -0.22 -6.08 -21.61
N SER A 61 0.11 -6.09 -20.31
CA SER A 61 -0.38 -7.09 -19.37
C SER A 61 -1.78 -6.77 -18.84
N SER A 62 -2.60 -7.81 -18.69
CA SER A 62 -3.86 -7.74 -17.93
C SER A 62 -3.62 -8.12 -16.47
N PHE A 63 -4.24 -7.35 -15.57
CA PHE A 63 -4.18 -7.56 -14.12
C PHE A 63 -5.53 -8.02 -13.58
N TRP A 64 -5.54 -8.57 -12.37
CA TRP A 64 -6.73 -9.21 -11.80
C TRP A 64 -6.99 -8.73 -10.37
N LEU A 65 -8.21 -8.32 -10.09
CA LEU A 65 -8.68 -8.05 -8.73
C LEU A 65 -9.73 -9.09 -8.34
N ASP A 66 -9.44 -9.89 -7.31
CA ASP A 66 -10.41 -10.81 -6.71
C ASP A 66 -11.23 -10.06 -5.66
N ASN A 67 -12.53 -9.86 -5.91
CA ASN A 67 -13.46 -9.22 -5.00
C ASN A 67 -14.51 -10.21 -4.44
N LYS A 68 -14.13 -11.48 -4.28
CA LYS A 68 -14.97 -12.47 -3.57
C LYS A 68 -15.36 -11.93 -2.20
N GLY A 69 -16.62 -12.15 -1.83
CA GLY A 69 -17.16 -11.70 -0.55
C GLY A 69 -17.15 -10.18 -0.33
N ASN A 70 -16.92 -9.36 -1.36
CA ASN A 70 -16.74 -7.90 -1.27
C ASN A 70 -15.52 -7.45 -0.43
N GLU A 71 -14.54 -8.32 -0.21
CA GLU A 71 -13.36 -8.00 0.61
C GLU A 71 -12.49 -6.87 0.03
N ARG A 72 -12.62 -6.58 -1.26
CA ARG A 72 -11.84 -5.55 -1.98
C ARG A 72 -12.71 -4.49 -2.63
N LYS A 73 -13.91 -4.27 -2.09
CA LYS A 73 -14.88 -3.31 -2.63
C LYS A 73 -14.30 -1.91 -2.73
N ASP A 74 -13.54 -1.47 -1.74
CA ASP A 74 -12.94 -0.14 -1.71
C ASP A 74 -11.89 0.03 -2.81
N GLN A 75 -11.03 -0.98 -2.99
CA GLN A 75 -10.04 -1.01 -4.07
C GLN A 75 -10.73 -1.01 -5.44
N LEU A 76 -11.79 -1.81 -5.61
CA LEU A 76 -12.57 -1.81 -6.85
C LEU A 76 -13.20 -0.44 -7.12
N SER A 77 -13.73 0.21 -6.08
CA SER A 77 -14.31 1.55 -6.20
C SER A 77 -13.26 2.57 -6.67
N LEU A 78 -12.04 2.54 -6.13
CA LEU A 78 -10.95 3.41 -6.57
C LEU A 78 -10.58 3.16 -8.03
N LEU A 79 -10.48 1.89 -8.45
CA LEU A 79 -10.18 1.55 -9.85
C LEU A 79 -11.28 2.05 -10.80
N GLN A 80 -12.56 1.90 -10.42
CA GLN A 80 -13.69 2.41 -11.20
C GLN A 80 -13.76 3.94 -11.22
N GLU A 81 -13.38 4.60 -10.12
CA GLU A 81 -13.26 6.06 -10.05
C GLU A 81 -12.16 6.55 -11.00
N SER A 82 -10.98 5.93 -10.97
CA SER A 82 -9.86 6.23 -11.89
C SER A 82 -10.26 6.01 -13.35
N LEU A 83 -10.99 4.94 -13.66
CA LEU A 83 -11.48 4.70 -15.02
C LEU A 83 -12.38 5.84 -15.53
N LYS A 84 -13.25 6.37 -14.68
CA LYS A 84 -14.19 7.44 -15.04
C LYS A 84 -13.55 8.83 -15.04
N GLN A 85 -12.71 9.11 -14.05
CA GLN A 85 -12.19 10.46 -13.78
C GLN A 85 -10.75 10.65 -14.25
N ARG A 86 -10.09 9.58 -14.71
CA ARG A 86 -8.67 9.57 -15.09
C ARG A 86 -7.71 9.95 -13.94
N ASN A 87 -8.15 9.77 -12.70
CA ASN A 87 -7.32 10.03 -11.52
C ASN A 87 -6.18 9.01 -11.45
N PRO A 88 -4.93 9.44 -11.21
CA PRO A 88 -3.82 8.53 -11.04
C PRO A 88 -3.96 7.75 -9.73
N LEU A 89 -3.46 6.52 -9.74
CA LEU A 89 -3.44 5.61 -8.60
C LEU A 89 -2.07 4.95 -8.49
N THR A 90 -1.74 4.53 -7.27
CA THR A 90 -0.63 3.62 -6.98
C THR A 90 -1.20 2.22 -6.79
N ILE A 91 -0.68 1.27 -7.57
CA ILE A 91 -1.21 -0.09 -7.64
C ILE A 91 -0.13 -1.09 -7.20
N GLY A 92 -0.40 -1.81 -6.13
CA GLY A 92 0.44 -2.88 -5.62
C GLY A 92 -0.01 -4.24 -6.15
N VAL A 93 0.84 -4.86 -6.96
CA VAL A 93 0.62 -6.17 -7.57
C VAL A 93 1.54 -7.20 -6.92
N GLU A 94 1.05 -8.40 -6.66
CA GLU A 94 1.86 -9.48 -6.10
C GLU A 94 2.97 -9.92 -7.08
N LYS A 95 4.19 -10.09 -6.57
CA LYS A 95 5.34 -10.50 -7.38
C LYS A 95 5.12 -11.85 -8.04
N GLY A 96 5.50 -11.96 -9.31
CA GLY A 96 5.35 -13.20 -10.09
C GLY A 96 3.90 -13.52 -10.48
N THR A 97 2.95 -12.66 -10.12
CA THR A 97 1.56 -12.77 -10.55
C THR A 97 1.09 -11.43 -11.12
N ASN A 98 -0.11 -11.40 -11.69
CA ASN A 98 -0.77 -10.16 -12.11
C ASN A 98 -1.92 -9.80 -11.15
N LYS A 99 -1.87 -10.29 -9.91
CA LYS A 99 -2.94 -10.08 -8.92
C LYS A 99 -2.75 -8.76 -8.20
N ILE A 100 -3.75 -7.90 -8.28
CA ILE A 100 -3.79 -6.62 -7.56
C ILE A 100 -4.13 -6.90 -6.09
N ILE A 101 -3.24 -6.48 -5.20
CA ILE A 101 -3.39 -6.65 -3.75
C ILE A 101 -3.74 -5.33 -3.07
N ARG A 102 -3.22 -4.19 -3.55
CA ARG A 102 -3.50 -2.87 -2.98
C ARG A 102 -3.69 -1.81 -4.06
N VAL A 103 -4.53 -0.83 -3.75
CA VAL A 103 -4.80 0.35 -4.58
C VAL A 103 -4.87 1.54 -3.65
N THR A 104 -4.12 2.59 -3.93
CA THR A 104 -4.13 3.86 -3.18
C THR A 104 -4.14 5.04 -4.15
N LYS A 105 -4.62 6.20 -3.69
CA LYS A 105 -4.52 7.47 -4.41
C LYS A 105 -3.10 8.02 -4.33
#